data_AF-A0A9E5QSA1-F1
#
_entry.id   AF-A0A9E5QSA1-F1
#
_cell.length_a   1.000
_cell.length_b   1.000
_cell.length_c   1.000
_cell.angle_alpha   90.00
_cell.angle_beta   90.00
_cell.angle_gamma   90.00
#
_symmetry.space_group_name_H-M   'P 1'
#
loop_
_entity.id
_entity.type
_entity.pdbx_description
1 polymer ?
#
loop_
_entity_poly.entity_id
_entity_poly.type
_entity_poly.pdbx_seq_one_letter_code
_entity_poly.pdbx_strand_id
1 'polypeptide(L)'
;AVAAFLQNGGYDRHLRHLRRAYQDQTARMLQAITDYFPSETCVTRPEGGHVLWLELPPGFDALRLYYDALAQQIAIAPGVMFSASGQCYHTCFRLNTALMWSDTIEQALRALGHLAKKQLAELLLREAS
;
A
#
# COMPACT_ATOMS: atom_id res chain seq x y z
N ALA A 1 24.93 -23.50 -12.16
CA ALA A 1 25.19 -22.08 -11.82
C ALA A 1 24.62 -21.68 -10.45
N VAL A 2 23.34 -21.96 -10.13
CA VAL A 2 22.73 -21.65 -8.81
C VAL A 2 23.44 -22.35 -7.63
N ALA A 3 23.90 -23.59 -7.82
CA ALA A 3 24.57 -24.38 -6.78
C ALA A 3 25.91 -23.80 -6.30
N ALA A 4 26.67 -23.10 -7.14
CA ALA A 4 27.94 -22.50 -6.76
C ALA A 4 27.76 -21.16 -6.00
N PHE A 5 26.64 -20.46 -6.23
CA PHE A 5 26.33 -19.21 -5.51
C PHE A 5 25.87 -19.49 -4.07
N LEU A 6 25.23 -20.64 -3.83
CA LEU A 6 24.79 -21.10 -2.52
C LEU A 6 25.96 -21.48 -1.58
N GLN A 7 27.10 -21.93 -2.11
CA GLN A 7 28.20 -22.49 -1.29
C GLN A 7 29.18 -21.46 -0.70
N ASN A 8 29.16 -20.20 -1.15
CA ASN A 8 30.24 -19.24 -0.83
C ASN A 8 29.89 -18.14 0.19
N GLY A 9 28.80 -18.25 0.95
CA GLY A 9 28.40 -17.23 1.96
C GLY A 9 28.03 -15.84 1.40
N GLY A 10 28.30 -15.59 0.12
CA GLY A 10 27.89 -14.40 -0.63
C GLY A 10 26.38 -14.33 -0.84
N TYR A 11 25.71 -15.48 -0.99
CA TYR A 11 24.25 -15.57 -1.04
C TYR A 11 23.60 -15.10 0.26
N ASP A 12 24.09 -15.57 1.41
CA ASP A 12 23.58 -15.12 2.71
C ASP A 12 23.83 -13.63 2.95
N ARG A 13 24.99 -13.11 2.53
CA ARG A 13 25.29 -11.67 2.59
C ARG A 13 24.36 -10.86 1.68
N HIS A 14 24.08 -11.34 0.48
CA HIS A 14 23.15 -10.70 -0.46
C HIS A 14 21.71 -10.72 0.07
N LEU A 15 21.25 -11.86 0.61
CA LEU A 15 19.94 -11.97 1.25
C LEU A 15 19.80 -11.06 2.46
N ARG A 16 20.84 -10.92 3.30
CA ARG A 16 20.81 -9.97 4.43
C ARG A 16 20.67 -8.52 3.96
N HIS A 17 21.39 -8.13 2.90
CA HIS A 17 21.24 -6.80 2.32
C HIS A 17 19.83 -6.57 1.77
N LEU A 18 19.31 -7.54 1.00
CA LEU A 18 17.99 -7.45 0.41
C LEU A 18 16.88 -7.34 1.47
N ARG A 19 16.97 -8.14 2.54
CA ARG A 19 16.04 -8.08 3.68
C ARG A 19 16.05 -6.70 4.34
N ARG A 20 17.23 -6.13 4.60
CA ARG A 20 17.35 -4.78 5.19
C ARG A 20 16.76 -3.72 4.28
N ALA A 21 17.08 -3.75 2.99
CA ALA A 21 16.54 -2.81 2.02
C ALA A 21 15.00 -2.82 1.99
N TYR A 22 14.39 -4.01 2.01
CA TYR A 22 12.93 -4.11 2.05
C TYR A 22 12.30 -3.72 3.39
N GLN A 23 12.99 -3.95 4.51
CA GLN A 23 12.57 -3.47 5.83
C GLN A 23 12.54 -1.94 5.87
N ASP A 24 13.61 -1.30 5.40
CA ASP A 24 13.71 0.15 5.31
C ASP A 24 12.65 0.72 4.36
N GLN A 25 12.42 0.05 3.23
CA GLN A 25 11.38 0.41 2.27
C GLN A 25 9.99 0.38 2.88
N THR A 26 9.68 -0.70 3.60
CA THR A 26 8.37 -0.89 4.23
C THR A 26 8.15 0.14 5.33
N ALA A 27 9.19 0.43 6.13
CA ALA A 27 9.14 1.47 7.15
C ALA A 27 8.87 2.87 6.54
N ARG A 28 9.55 3.22 5.42
CA ARG A 28 9.30 4.48 4.71
C ARG A 28 7.89 4.58 4.16
N MET A 29 7.38 3.50 3.56
CA MET A 29 6.01 3.48 3.05
C MET A 29 4.97 3.60 4.16
N LEU A 30 5.18 2.93 5.30
CA LEU A 30 4.32 3.07 6.47
C LEU A 30 4.30 4.51 6.97
N GLN A 31 5.47 5.16 7.10
CA GLN A 31 5.54 6.57 7.50
C GLN A 31 4.81 7.48 6.52
N ALA A 32 5.02 7.32 5.22
CA ALA A 32 4.34 8.11 4.21
C ALA A 32 2.82 7.89 4.19
N ILE A 33 2.37 6.66 4.49
CA ILE A 33 0.94 6.39 4.70
C ILE A 33 0.42 7.20 5.88
N THR A 34 1.10 7.16 7.02
CA THR A 34 0.74 7.96 8.21
C THR A 34 0.67 9.46 7.89
N ASP A 35 1.60 9.99 7.10
CA ASP A 35 1.66 11.43 6.81
C ASP A 35 0.60 11.88 5.79
N TYR A 36 0.35 11.06 4.76
CA TYR A 36 -0.43 11.47 3.60
C TYR A 36 -1.88 10.99 3.59
N PHE A 37 -2.21 9.86 4.22
CA PHE A 37 -3.55 9.29 4.23
C PHE A 37 -4.43 9.87 5.36
N PRO A 38 -5.75 9.63 5.34
CA PRO A 38 -6.61 9.95 6.48
C PRO A 38 -6.08 9.34 7.78
N SER A 39 -6.21 10.05 8.89
CA SER A 39 -5.78 9.59 10.22
C SER A 39 -6.46 8.29 10.66
N GLU A 40 -7.63 8.01 10.11
CA GLU A 40 -8.48 6.87 10.36
C GLU A 40 -8.06 5.63 9.55
N THR A 41 -6.99 5.74 8.75
CA THR A 41 -6.47 4.63 7.95
C THR A 41 -5.78 3.62 8.86
N CYS A 42 -6.30 2.40 8.89
CA CYS A 42 -5.65 1.26 9.51
C CYS A 42 -4.72 0.59 8.48
N VAL A 43 -3.52 0.21 8.89
CA VAL A 43 -2.55 -0.48 8.03
C VAL A 43 -1.97 -1.70 8.75
N THR A 44 -1.87 -2.82 8.05
CA THR A 44 -1.17 -3.99 8.58
C THR A 44 0.33 -3.76 8.67
N ARG A 45 0.96 -4.32 9.71
CA ARG A 45 2.42 -4.32 9.85
C ARG A 45 2.95 -5.73 9.60
N PRO A 46 3.31 -6.08 8.36
CA PRO A 46 3.75 -7.43 8.03
C PRO A 46 5.10 -7.74 8.71
N GLU A 47 5.19 -8.91 9.34
CA GLU A 47 6.47 -9.46 9.86
C GLU A 47 7.35 -10.05 8.74
N GLY A 48 6.77 -10.21 7.54
CA GLY A 48 7.45 -10.65 6.32
C GLY A 48 6.58 -10.43 5.08
N GLY A 49 7.21 -10.39 3.89
CA GLY A 49 6.54 -10.06 2.63
C GLY A 49 6.65 -8.56 2.28
N HIS A 50 6.09 -8.19 1.12
CA HIS A 50 6.24 -6.85 0.52
C HIS A 50 4.88 -6.23 0.20
N VAL A 51 3.93 -6.40 1.09
CA VAL A 51 2.54 -6.05 0.86
C VAL A 51 1.95 -5.43 2.11
N LEU A 52 1.36 -4.24 1.95
CA LEU A 52 0.58 -3.58 2.99
C LEU A 52 -0.89 -3.70 2.65
N TRP A 53 -1.68 -4.00 3.67
CA TRP A 53 -3.14 -3.98 3.60
C TRP A 53 -3.64 -2.77 4.36
N LEU A 54 -4.41 -1.93 3.68
CA LEU A 54 -4.98 -0.72 4.24
C LEU A 54 -6.48 -0.87 4.31
N GLU A 55 -7.06 -0.37 5.40
CA GLU A 55 -8.50 -0.34 5.66
C GLU A 55 -8.88 1.09 6.05
N LEU A 56 -9.88 1.64 5.38
CA LEU A 56 -10.45 2.95 5.68
C LEU A 56 -11.80 2.81 6.39
N PRO A 57 -12.33 3.92 6.97
CA PRO A 57 -13.61 3.91 7.66
C PRO A 57 -14.76 3.31 6.85
N PRO A 58 -15.82 2.82 7.52
CA PRO A 58 -17.06 2.39 6.87
C PRO A 58 -17.59 3.45 5.90
N GLY A 59 -18.14 2.99 4.77
CA GLY A 59 -18.64 3.87 3.71
C GLY A 59 -17.58 4.32 2.70
N PHE A 60 -16.29 4.10 2.97
CA PHE A 60 -15.23 4.28 1.97
C PHE A 60 -15.36 3.27 0.82
N ASP A 61 -15.07 3.70 -0.40
CA ASP A 61 -15.10 2.89 -1.62
C ASP A 61 -13.69 2.78 -2.24
N ALA A 62 -13.03 1.65 -1.96
CA ALA A 62 -11.71 1.34 -2.47
C ALA A 62 -11.70 1.11 -4.00
N LEU A 63 -12.82 0.71 -4.59
CA LEU A 63 -12.91 0.53 -6.05
C LEU A 63 -13.00 1.89 -6.75
N ARG A 64 -13.74 2.84 -6.17
CA ARG A 64 -13.72 4.23 -6.61
C ARG A 64 -12.32 4.84 -6.49
N LEU A 65 -11.65 4.64 -5.34
CA LEU A 65 -10.26 5.09 -5.16
C LEU A 65 -9.34 4.52 -6.23
N TYR A 66 -9.50 3.25 -6.57
CA TYR A 66 -8.73 2.60 -7.63
C TYR A 66 -8.90 3.30 -8.98
N TYR A 67 -10.13 3.62 -9.40
CA TYR A 67 -10.36 4.32 -10.67
C TYR A 67 -9.80 5.75 -10.66
N ASP A 68 -9.98 6.49 -9.56
CA ASP A 68 -9.45 7.85 -9.41
C ASP A 68 -7.91 7.84 -9.44
N ALA A 69 -7.27 6.85 -8.81
CA ALA A 69 -5.82 6.67 -8.81
C ALA A 69 -5.30 6.24 -10.19
N LEU A 70 -6.02 5.35 -10.88
CA LEU A 70 -5.65 4.88 -12.22
C LEU A 70 -5.63 6.03 -13.24
N ALA A 71 -6.55 6.99 -13.11
CA ALA A 71 -6.55 8.21 -13.93
C ALA A 71 -5.27 9.06 -13.75
N GLN A 72 -4.57 8.89 -12.62
CA GLN A 72 -3.26 9.51 -12.32
C GLN A 72 -2.08 8.55 -12.54
N GLN A 73 -2.29 7.43 -13.25
CA GLN A 73 -1.29 6.38 -13.50
C GLN A 73 -0.78 5.68 -12.22
N ILE A 74 -1.59 5.68 -11.15
CA ILE A 74 -1.28 5.00 -9.89
C ILE A 74 -2.13 3.73 -9.80
N ALA A 75 -1.48 2.57 -9.82
CA ALA A 75 -2.14 1.28 -9.69
C ALA A 75 -2.15 0.81 -8.23
N ILE A 76 -3.35 0.52 -7.71
CA ILE A 76 -3.57 -0.16 -6.42
C ILE A 76 -4.39 -1.43 -6.65
N ALA A 77 -4.38 -2.35 -5.69
CA ALA A 77 -5.26 -3.52 -5.75
C ALA A 77 -6.42 -3.36 -4.75
N PRO A 78 -7.63 -2.95 -5.19
CA PRO A 78 -8.81 -2.87 -4.31
C PRO A 78 -9.15 -4.22 -3.68
N GLY A 79 -9.61 -4.16 -2.43
CA GLY A 79 -9.84 -5.30 -1.54
C GLY A 79 -10.86 -6.29 -2.07
N VAL A 80 -11.84 -5.81 -2.85
CA VAL A 80 -12.87 -6.64 -3.50
C VAL A 80 -12.29 -7.73 -4.39
N MET A 81 -11.09 -7.54 -4.97
CA MET A 81 -10.41 -8.59 -5.74
C MET A 81 -10.00 -9.80 -4.90
N PHE A 82 -9.93 -9.64 -3.59
CA PHE A 82 -9.57 -10.67 -2.62
C PHE A 82 -10.80 -11.22 -1.87
N SER A 83 -12.01 -10.83 -2.28
CA SER A 83 -13.27 -11.39 -1.77
C SER A 83 -13.74 -12.53 -2.68
N ALA A 84 -14.00 -13.70 -2.11
CA ALA A 84 -14.53 -14.84 -2.86
C ALA A 84 -15.93 -14.59 -3.43
N SER A 85 -16.73 -13.74 -2.77
CA SER A 85 -18.09 -13.36 -3.19
C SER A 85 -18.17 -11.99 -3.85
N GLY A 86 -17.08 -11.20 -3.82
CA GLY A 86 -17.08 -9.79 -4.24
C GLY A 86 -17.81 -8.84 -3.29
N GLN A 87 -18.25 -9.31 -2.11
CA GLN A 87 -19.07 -8.56 -1.14
C GLN A 87 -18.31 -8.15 0.13
N CYS A 88 -17.01 -8.44 0.19
CA CYS A 88 -16.17 -8.11 1.35
C CYS A 88 -15.04 -7.16 0.95
N TYR A 89 -14.46 -6.49 1.94
CA TYR A 89 -13.26 -5.67 1.78
C TYR A 89 -13.44 -4.45 0.86
N HIS A 90 -14.65 -3.90 0.77
CA HIS A 90 -14.96 -2.71 -0.03
C HIS A 90 -14.21 -1.45 0.44
N THR A 91 -13.88 -1.37 1.72
CA THR A 91 -13.11 -0.27 2.34
C THR A 91 -11.60 -0.51 2.33
N CYS A 92 -11.16 -1.67 1.83
CA CYS A 92 -9.78 -2.09 1.92
C CYS A 92 -9.08 -2.03 0.57
N PHE A 93 -7.77 -1.83 0.57
CA PHE A 93 -6.93 -2.00 -0.62
C PHE A 93 -5.51 -2.40 -0.24
N ARG A 94 -4.75 -2.83 -1.24
CA ARG A 94 -3.44 -3.40 -1.07
C ARG A 94 -2.38 -2.62 -1.85
N LEU A 95 -1.26 -2.35 -1.20
CA LEU A 95 -0.08 -1.73 -1.79
C LEU A 95 1.11 -2.70 -1.81
N ASN A 96 1.89 -2.64 -2.89
CA ASN A 96 3.13 -3.40 -3.02
C ASN A 96 4.31 -2.53 -2.56
N THR A 97 5.07 -3.02 -1.58
CA THR A 97 6.25 -2.36 -1.02
C THR A 97 7.57 -2.91 -1.55
N ALA A 98 7.54 -3.81 -2.55
CA ALA A 98 8.76 -4.31 -3.20
C ALA A 98 9.36 -3.27 -4.17
N LEU A 99 8.64 -2.19 -4.46
CA LEU A 99 9.14 -1.09 -5.27
C LEU A 99 10.14 -0.27 -4.45
N MET A 100 11.32 -0.04 -5.02
CA MET A 100 12.35 0.79 -4.40
C MET A 100 11.86 2.24 -4.27
N TRP A 101 12.13 2.84 -3.11
CA TRP A 101 11.76 4.22 -2.83
C TRP A 101 12.40 5.17 -3.84
N SER A 102 11.59 6.10 -4.33
CA SER A 102 11.99 7.17 -5.22
C SER A 102 11.00 8.32 -5.06
N ASP A 103 11.38 9.50 -5.55
CA ASP A 103 10.51 10.66 -5.56
C ASP A 103 9.20 10.38 -6.30
N THR A 104 9.23 9.54 -7.34
CA THR A 104 8.03 9.10 -8.07
C THR A 104 7.10 8.27 -7.18
N ILE A 105 7.63 7.33 -6.39
CA ILE A 105 6.83 6.53 -5.45
C ILE A 105 6.25 7.40 -4.34
N GLU A 106 7.04 8.34 -3.82
CA GLU A 106 6.57 9.27 -2.80
C GLU A 106 5.45 10.18 -3.32
N GLN A 107 5.62 10.74 -4.52
CA GLN A 107 4.59 11.57 -5.16
C GLN A 107 3.31 10.78 -5.43
N ALA A 108 3.43 9.53 -5.90
CA ALA A 108 2.29 8.65 -6.10
C ALA A 108 1.55 8.35 -4.78
N LEU A 109 2.28 8.04 -3.70
CA LEU A 109 1.68 7.82 -2.38
C LEU A 109 0.99 9.08 -1.85
N ARG A 110 1.60 10.25 -2.06
CA ARG A 110 1.02 11.53 -1.63
C ARG A 110 -0.26 11.86 -2.40
N ALA A 111 -0.26 11.66 -3.72
CA ALA A 111 -1.44 11.85 -4.56
C ALA A 111 -2.57 10.88 -4.17
N LEU A 112 -2.23 9.61 -3.94
CA LEU A 112 -3.16 8.60 -3.49
C LEU A 112 -3.78 8.93 -2.11
N GLY A 113 -2.96 9.38 -1.15
CA GLY A 113 -3.44 9.82 0.16
C GLY A 113 -4.37 11.03 0.06
N HIS A 114 -4.10 11.96 -0.86
CA HIS A 114 -4.99 13.10 -1.13
C HIS A 114 -6.34 12.67 -1.73
N LEU A 115 -6.35 11.72 -2.68
CA LEU A 115 -7.58 11.16 -3.23
C LEU A 115 -8.41 10.47 -2.13
N ALA A 116 -7.77 9.69 -1.26
CA ALA A 116 -8.43 9.05 -0.12
C ALA A 116 -9.05 10.07 0.84
N LYS A 117 -8.31 11.14 1.20
CA LYS A 117 -8.83 12.25 2.02
C LYS A 117 -10.03 12.94 1.39
N LYS A 118 -9.95 13.22 0.09
CA LYS A 118 -11.05 13.85 -0.66
C LYS A 118 -12.31 12.99 -0.63
N GLN A 119 -12.19 11.69 -0.92
CA GLN A 119 -13.32 10.77 -0.90
C GLN A 119 -13.95 10.67 0.49
N LEU A 120 -13.13 10.60 1.55
CA LEU A 120 -13.62 10.55 2.93
C LEU A 120 -14.34 11.86 3.32
N ALA A 121 -13.81 13.02 2.94
CA ALA A 121 -14.47 14.30 3.19
C ALA A 121 -15.84 14.40 2.49
N GLU A 122 -15.95 13.91 1.26
CA GLU A 122 -17.23 13.84 0.53
C GLU A 122 -18.25 12.92 1.23
N LEU A 123 -17.80 11.81 1.82
CA LEU A 123 -18.65 10.91 2.59
C LEU A 123 -19.22 11.61 3.83
N LEU A 124 -18.35 12.24 4.63
CA LEU A 124 -18.75 12.93 5.86
C LEU A 124 -19.74 14.08 5.59
N LEU A 125 -19.57 14.81 4.48
CA LEU A 125 -20.52 15.87 4.10
C LEU A 125 -21.90 15.32 3.73
N ARG A 126 -21.96 14.12 3.12
CA ARG A 126 -23.22 13.47 2.77
C ARG A 126 -23.96 12.93 4.00
N GLU A 127 -23.23 12.47 5.01
CA GLU A 127 -23.82 11.98 6.27
C GLU A 127 -24.34 13.11 7.16
N ALA A 128 -23.78 14.32 7.02
CA ALA A 128 -24.19 15.51 7.77
C ALA A 128 -25.40 16.27 7.15
N SER A 129 -25.84 15.89 5.94
CA SER A 129 -26.95 16.51 5.19
C SER A 129 -28.22 15.69 5.29
#